data_AF-A0AAQ4PEQ5-F1
#
_entry.id   AF-A0AAQ4PEQ5-F1
#
_cell.length_a   1.000
_cell.length_b   1.000
_cell.length_c   1.000
_cell.angle_alpha   90.00
_cell.angle_beta   90.00
_cell.angle_gamma   90.00
#
_symmetry.space_group_name_H-M   'P 1'
#
loop_
_entity.id
_entity.type
_entity.pdbx_description
1 polymer ?
#
loop_
_entity_poly.entity_id
_entity_poly.type
_entity_poly.pdbx_seq_one_letter_code
_entity_poly.pdbx_strand_id
1 'polypeptide(L)'
;MVKNPNDLLFLQADLNTHPNMSESAEAVAADVTSKRSVTIEIGNVTSNYCLINPKVYLENGETYNPPQPTVRPLKTEVCTFSKSGGKATGSIGVLTYDLFERSQNDYIETLAIMFSVPWDYNLYKNWFAVGVYKKGRNCDKDLYKEMYYEKKQQEHGFAREEAVGSGINYVGSYLDIKATMSPLGNAIMKVEVWDKLFTPMGQQAH
;
A
#
# COMPACT_ATOMS: atom_id res chain seq x y z
N MET A 1 39.88 -20.61 -31.94
CA MET A 1 39.21 -21.85 -32.39
C MET A 1 38.63 -22.54 -31.17
N VAL A 2 37.31 -22.62 -31.10
CA VAL A 2 36.55 -23.24 -30.02
C VAL A 2 36.78 -24.76 -30.08
N LYS A 3 37.14 -25.38 -28.95
CA LYS A 3 37.33 -26.83 -28.81
C LYS A 3 36.40 -27.41 -27.73
N ASN A 4 35.09 -27.29 -27.92
CA ASN A 4 34.14 -28.30 -27.43
C ASN A 4 32.72 -28.07 -27.99
N PRO A 5 32.09 -29.05 -28.66
CA PRO A 5 30.69 -28.95 -29.07
C PRO A 5 29.69 -28.91 -27.89
N ASN A 6 30.13 -29.25 -26.68
CA ASN A 6 29.28 -29.22 -25.48
C ASN A 6 29.23 -27.86 -24.78
N ASP A 7 30.14 -26.93 -25.09
CA ASP A 7 30.13 -25.58 -24.48
C ASP A 7 29.00 -24.69 -25.04
N LEU A 8 28.43 -25.04 -26.20
CA LEU A 8 27.22 -24.37 -26.72
C LEU A 8 25.94 -24.81 -26.02
N LEU A 9 25.91 -26.01 -25.42
CA LEU A 9 24.72 -26.50 -24.70
C LEU A 9 24.56 -25.84 -23.32
N PHE A 10 25.65 -25.32 -22.73
CA PHE A 10 25.60 -24.58 -21.47
C PHE A 10 25.28 -23.09 -21.65
N LEU A 11 25.37 -22.56 -22.87
CA LEU A 11 25.03 -21.16 -23.18
C LEU A 11 23.59 -20.95 -23.66
N GLN A 12 22.78 -22.02 -23.73
CA GLN A 12 21.37 -21.97 -24.15
C GLN A 12 20.36 -22.35 -23.06
N ALA A 13 20.80 -22.46 -21.80
CA ALA A 13 19.91 -22.76 -20.67
C ALA A 13 19.39 -21.53 -19.89
N ASP A 14 19.89 -20.32 -20.14
CA ASP A 14 19.55 -19.12 -19.34
C ASP A 14 18.58 -18.13 -20.03
N LEU A 15 17.67 -18.61 -20.88
CA LEU A 15 16.61 -17.78 -21.47
C LEU A 15 15.20 -18.02 -20.88
N ASN A 16 15.09 -18.78 -19.79
CA ASN A 16 13.88 -18.83 -18.97
C ASN A 16 14.00 -17.95 -17.72
N THR A 17 14.43 -16.69 -17.90
CA THR A 17 14.04 -15.67 -16.92
C THR A 17 12.55 -15.43 -17.12
N HIS A 18 11.73 -16.19 -16.39
CA HIS A 18 10.39 -15.74 -16.07
C HIS A 18 10.51 -14.27 -15.63
N PRO A 19 9.74 -13.32 -16.20
CA PRO A 19 9.64 -12.03 -15.55
C PRO A 19 9.28 -12.34 -14.09
N ASN A 20 10.03 -11.79 -13.13
CA ASN A 20 9.65 -11.84 -11.71
C ASN A 20 8.22 -11.28 -11.62
N MET A 21 7.23 -12.16 -11.76
CA MET A 21 5.84 -11.84 -11.56
C MET A 21 5.73 -11.72 -10.05
N SER A 22 5.66 -10.48 -9.56
CA SER A 22 5.11 -10.23 -8.23
C SER A 22 3.77 -10.96 -8.16
N GLU A 23 3.60 -11.83 -7.17
CA GLU A 23 2.30 -12.45 -6.94
C GLU A 23 1.23 -11.37 -6.79
N SER A 24 0.08 -11.55 -7.45
CA SER A 24 -1.00 -10.57 -7.34
C SER A 24 -1.66 -10.65 -5.97
N ALA A 25 -2.32 -9.58 -5.54
CA ALA A 25 -3.03 -9.59 -4.28
C ALA A 25 -4.14 -10.66 -4.21
N GLU A 26 -4.77 -11.03 -5.34
CA GLU A 26 -5.76 -12.10 -5.39
C GLU A 26 -5.15 -13.47 -5.09
N ALA A 27 -3.97 -13.76 -5.65
CA ALA A 27 -3.26 -15.01 -5.38
C ALA A 27 -2.85 -15.09 -3.90
N VAL A 28 -2.24 -14.03 -3.37
CA VAL A 28 -1.86 -13.97 -1.96
C VAL A 28 -3.08 -14.08 -1.04
N ALA A 29 -4.18 -13.39 -1.35
CA ALA A 29 -5.39 -13.44 -0.54
C ALA A 29 -6.06 -14.83 -0.53
N ALA A 30 -5.93 -15.60 -1.61
CA ALA A 30 -6.47 -16.96 -1.69
C ALA A 30 -5.79 -17.93 -0.72
N ASP A 31 -4.51 -17.71 -0.41
CA ASP A 31 -3.74 -18.53 0.53
C ASP A 31 -3.96 -18.15 2.00
N VAL A 32 -4.67 -17.05 2.27
CA VAL A 32 -4.96 -16.61 3.64
C VAL A 32 -6.13 -17.39 4.22
N THR A 33 -5.81 -18.32 5.13
CA THR A 33 -6.81 -19.16 5.82
C THR A 33 -7.58 -18.45 6.94
N SER A 34 -7.18 -17.22 7.29
CA SER A 34 -7.87 -16.43 8.30
C SER A 34 -9.28 -16.05 7.85
N LYS A 35 -10.22 -15.93 8.81
CA LYS A 35 -11.61 -15.51 8.53
C LYS A 35 -11.75 -14.01 8.27
N ARG A 36 -10.76 -13.22 8.72
CA ARG A 36 -10.70 -11.78 8.51
C ARG A 36 -9.28 -11.39 8.15
N SER A 37 -9.12 -10.78 6.99
CA SER A 37 -7.84 -10.28 6.53
C SER A 37 -8.04 -9.10 5.59
N VAL A 38 -6.95 -8.38 5.38
CA VAL A 38 -6.81 -7.50 4.23
C VAL A 38 -5.48 -7.79 3.56
N THR A 39 -5.53 -8.01 2.25
CA THR A 39 -4.35 -8.05 1.39
C THR A 39 -4.28 -6.74 0.63
N ILE A 40 -3.16 -6.03 0.77
CA ILE A 40 -2.95 -4.70 0.19
C ILE A 40 -1.94 -4.81 -0.95
N GLU A 41 -2.38 -4.48 -2.16
CA GLU A 41 -1.55 -4.29 -3.35
C GLU A 41 -1.14 -2.82 -3.44
N ILE A 42 0.15 -2.53 -3.48
CA ILE A 42 0.68 -1.17 -3.56
C ILE A 42 1.44 -1.03 -4.88
N GLY A 43 0.81 -0.40 -5.86
CA GLY A 43 1.41 -0.02 -7.13
C GLY A 43 2.07 1.36 -7.02
N ASN A 44 3.39 1.41 -7.10
CA ASN A 44 4.11 2.66 -7.26
C ASN A 44 4.22 3.00 -8.74
N VAL A 45 3.36 3.88 -9.23
CA VAL A 45 3.31 4.32 -10.63
C VAL A 45 4.17 5.57 -10.86
N THR A 46 4.77 6.11 -9.80
CA THR A 46 5.68 7.24 -9.91
C THR A 46 6.96 6.88 -10.65
N SER A 47 7.62 7.89 -11.19
CA SER A 47 8.92 7.78 -11.86
C SER A 47 10.11 8.00 -10.92
N ASN A 48 9.94 8.85 -9.89
CA ASN A 48 11.05 9.36 -9.08
C ASN A 48 10.97 9.03 -7.58
N TYR A 49 9.86 8.46 -7.10
CA TYR A 49 9.68 8.18 -5.67
C TYR A 49 9.89 6.71 -5.36
N CYS A 50 10.65 6.42 -4.31
CA CYS A 50 10.66 5.11 -3.67
C CYS A 50 9.81 5.21 -2.39
N LEU A 51 8.90 4.27 -2.19
CA LEU A 51 8.25 4.11 -0.88
C LEU A 51 9.21 3.30 -0.02
N ILE A 52 9.70 3.89 1.08
CA ILE A 52 10.66 3.25 1.99
C ILE A 52 10.16 3.31 3.44
N ASN A 53 10.88 2.63 4.34
CA ASN A 53 10.61 2.65 5.79
C ASN A 53 9.16 2.32 6.16
N PRO A 54 8.63 1.15 5.76
CA PRO A 54 7.28 0.76 6.15
C PRO A 54 7.16 0.74 7.68
N LYS A 55 6.10 1.38 8.19
CA LYS A 55 5.71 1.28 9.60
C LYS A 55 4.26 0.86 9.69
N VAL A 56 3.95 -0.02 10.63
CA VAL A 56 2.61 -0.57 10.83
C VAL A 56 2.16 -0.31 12.25
N TYR A 57 0.97 0.25 12.39
CA TYR A 57 0.23 0.28 13.64
C TYR A 57 -1.05 -0.55 13.49
N LEU A 58 -1.25 -1.52 14.37
CA LEU A 58 -2.46 -2.36 14.39
C LEU A 58 -3.26 -2.04 15.66
N GLU A 59 -4.47 -1.52 15.48
CA GLU A 59 -5.45 -1.43 16.58
C GLU A 59 -5.96 -2.85 16.91
N ASN A 60 -6.13 -3.70 15.89
CA ASN A 60 -6.46 -5.12 16.02
C ASN A 60 -5.82 -5.95 14.90
N GLY A 61 -5.42 -7.18 15.22
CA GLY A 61 -4.89 -8.13 14.25
C GLY A 61 -3.39 -8.33 14.39
N GLU A 62 -2.80 -8.91 13.36
CA GLU A 62 -1.37 -9.21 13.24
C GLU A 62 -0.92 -9.08 11.78
N THR A 63 0.37 -8.82 11.60
CA THR A 63 1.01 -8.84 10.29
C THR A 63 1.20 -10.28 9.84
N TYR A 64 0.53 -10.67 8.75
CA TYR A 64 0.65 -12.01 8.16
C TYR A 64 1.82 -12.04 7.17
N ASN A 65 1.72 -11.24 6.11
CA ASN A 65 2.83 -10.97 5.18
C ASN A 65 3.28 -9.52 5.38
N PRO A 66 4.53 -9.27 5.80
CA PRO A 66 4.99 -7.92 6.09
C PRO A 66 5.04 -7.05 4.83
N PRO A 67 4.83 -5.72 4.97
CA PRO A 67 5.08 -4.78 3.88
C PRO A 67 6.52 -4.87 3.38
N GLN A 68 6.70 -4.80 2.06
CA GLN A 68 8.03 -4.81 1.48
C GLN A 68 8.83 -3.60 1.97
N PRO A 69 10.12 -3.76 2.33
CA PRO A 69 10.96 -2.66 2.81
C PRO A 69 11.07 -1.49 1.82
N THR A 70 10.90 -1.76 0.53
CA THR A 70 10.94 -0.75 -0.53
C THR A 70 10.00 -1.10 -1.67
N VAL A 71 9.14 -0.16 -2.07
CA VAL A 71 8.39 -0.22 -3.33
C VAL A 71 9.03 0.78 -4.30
N ARG A 72 9.81 0.26 -5.25
CA ARG A 72 10.52 1.09 -6.25
C ARG A 72 9.54 1.69 -7.26
N PRO A 73 9.94 2.78 -7.96
CA PRO A 73 9.22 3.27 -9.14
C PRO A 73 8.84 2.14 -10.09
N LEU A 74 7.62 2.20 -10.61
CA LEU A 74 7.05 1.26 -11.58
C LEU A 74 7.04 -0.19 -11.08
N LYS A 75 6.89 -0.39 -9.77
CA LYS A 75 6.75 -1.71 -9.14
C LYS A 75 5.50 -1.79 -8.30
N THR A 76 4.99 -3.02 -8.21
CA THR A 76 3.85 -3.38 -7.38
C THR A 76 4.31 -4.40 -6.37
N GLU A 77 3.95 -4.18 -5.12
CA GLU A 77 4.26 -5.09 -4.02
C GLU A 77 3.00 -5.38 -3.21
N VAL A 78 2.99 -6.51 -2.50
CA VAL A 78 1.83 -6.97 -1.74
C VAL A 78 2.19 -7.19 -0.28
N CYS A 79 1.26 -6.89 0.62
CA CYS A 79 1.34 -7.24 2.03
C CYS A 79 -0.01 -7.71 2.56
N THR A 80 -0.04 -8.33 3.73
CA THR A 80 -1.28 -8.88 4.30
C THR A 80 -1.32 -8.74 5.80
N PHE A 81 -2.45 -8.28 6.30
CA PHE A 81 -2.79 -8.23 7.71
C PHE A 81 -3.97 -9.14 7.96
N SER A 82 -3.96 -9.84 9.09
CA SER A 82 -5.03 -10.77 9.44
C SER A 82 -5.48 -10.55 10.87
N LYS A 83 -6.64 -11.08 11.23
CA LYS A 83 -7.06 -11.08 12.63
C LYS A 83 -6.17 -12.00 13.47
N SER A 84 -5.89 -11.63 14.72
CA SER A 84 -5.12 -12.48 15.64
C SER A 84 -5.87 -13.77 15.97
N GLY A 85 -5.19 -14.91 16.04
CA GLY A 85 -5.81 -16.20 16.39
C GLY A 85 -6.62 -16.17 17.70
N GLY A 86 -7.70 -16.96 17.76
CA GLY A 86 -8.47 -17.21 19.00
C GLY A 86 -9.33 -16.06 19.55
N LYS A 87 -9.28 -14.85 18.96
CA LYS A 87 -10.12 -13.70 19.36
C LYS A 87 -11.21 -13.40 18.34
N ALA A 88 -12.39 -12.93 18.78
CA ALA A 88 -13.45 -12.44 17.89
C ALA A 88 -13.20 -10.98 17.44
N THR A 89 -12.00 -10.73 16.90
CA THR A 89 -11.54 -9.41 16.43
C THR A 89 -11.36 -9.41 14.91
N GLY A 90 -11.35 -8.21 14.33
CA GLY A 90 -11.05 -7.96 12.92
C GLY A 90 -9.56 -7.76 12.63
N SER A 91 -9.26 -7.23 11.44
CA SER A 91 -7.94 -6.73 11.03
C SER A 91 -8.05 -5.23 10.78
N ILE A 92 -7.41 -4.41 11.63
CA ILE A 92 -7.64 -2.98 11.70
C ILE A 92 -6.32 -2.28 12.02
N GLY A 93 -5.92 -1.33 11.18
CA GLY A 93 -4.68 -0.61 11.37
C GLY A 93 -4.39 0.45 10.32
N VAL A 94 -3.18 0.98 10.40
CA VAL A 94 -2.60 1.90 9.43
C VAL A 94 -1.17 1.45 9.09
N LEU A 95 -0.85 1.55 7.80
CA LEU A 95 0.46 1.33 7.21
C LEU A 95 0.95 2.66 6.67
N THR A 96 2.21 3.02 6.94
CA THR A 96 2.84 4.20 6.35
C THR A 96 4.11 3.86 5.61
N TYR A 97 4.41 4.64 4.57
CA TYR A 97 5.70 4.66 3.88
C TYR A 97 6.22 6.10 3.79
N ASP A 98 7.52 6.27 3.93
CA ASP A 98 8.19 7.52 3.59
C ASP A 98 8.34 7.61 2.06
N LEU A 99 7.96 8.74 1.49
CA LEU A 99 8.05 9.01 0.05
C LEU A 99 9.41 9.63 -0.27
N PHE A 100 10.40 8.77 -0.51
CA PHE A 100 11.78 9.15 -0.79
C PHE A 100 11.95 9.60 -2.23
N GLU A 101 12.37 10.84 -2.43
CA GLU A 101 12.69 11.39 -3.75
C GLU A 101 14.20 11.28 -4.02
N ARG A 102 14.57 10.58 -5.10
CA ARG A 102 15.99 10.32 -5.40
C ARG A 102 16.81 11.59 -5.67
N SER A 103 16.20 12.60 -6.28
CA SER A 103 16.86 13.87 -6.64
C SER A 103 17.26 14.68 -5.41
N GLN A 104 16.41 14.68 -4.38
CA GLN A 104 16.63 15.39 -3.12
C GLN A 104 17.41 14.56 -2.10
N ASN A 105 17.55 13.26 -2.34
CA ASN A 105 18.17 12.29 -1.42
C ASN A 105 17.55 12.34 -0.02
N ASP A 106 16.25 12.59 0.05
CA ASP A 106 15.46 12.70 1.27
C ASP A 106 14.01 12.32 0.98
N TYR A 107 13.22 12.09 2.02
CA TYR A 107 11.77 11.91 1.89
C TYR A 107 11.04 13.21 2.20
N ILE A 108 10.05 13.52 1.35
CA ILE A 108 9.36 14.81 1.39
C ILE A 108 8.03 14.72 2.16
N GLU A 109 7.39 13.56 2.11
CA GLU A 109 6.05 13.31 2.64
C GLU A 109 5.94 11.86 3.12
N THR A 110 4.86 11.56 3.84
CA THR A 110 4.54 10.22 4.33
C THR A 110 3.22 9.77 3.74
N LEU A 111 3.22 8.68 2.99
CA LEU A 111 2.03 7.95 2.56
C LEU A 111 1.42 7.25 3.77
N ALA A 112 0.10 7.37 3.95
CA ALA A 112 -0.65 6.60 4.94
C ALA A 112 -1.80 5.83 4.29
N ILE A 113 -1.94 4.56 4.67
CA ILE A 113 -2.94 3.61 4.19
C ILE A 113 -3.65 3.02 5.41
N MET A 114 -4.91 3.37 5.63
CA MET A 114 -5.74 2.82 6.71
C MET A 114 -6.68 1.76 6.16
N PHE A 115 -6.83 0.68 6.93
CA PHE A 115 -7.76 -0.39 6.66
C PHE A 115 -8.50 -0.79 7.94
N SER A 116 -9.78 -1.12 7.80
CA SER A 116 -10.61 -1.64 8.88
C SER A 116 -11.53 -2.73 8.33
N VAL A 117 -11.26 -3.97 8.72
CA VAL A 117 -12.05 -5.16 8.40
C VAL A 117 -12.59 -5.75 9.70
N PRO A 118 -13.79 -5.37 10.15
CA PRO A 118 -14.32 -5.80 11.43
C PRO A 118 -14.71 -7.29 11.47
N TRP A 119 -14.85 -7.84 12.67
CA TRP A 119 -15.34 -9.20 12.85
C TRP A 119 -16.84 -9.32 12.53
N ASP A 120 -17.66 -8.44 13.12
CA ASP A 120 -19.12 -8.49 13.03
C ASP A 120 -19.68 -7.49 12.01
N TYR A 121 -20.15 -8.01 10.87
CA TYR A 121 -20.73 -7.21 9.79
C TYR A 121 -22.21 -6.86 9.99
N ASN A 122 -22.85 -7.41 11.02
CA ASN A 122 -24.20 -6.97 11.41
C ASN A 122 -24.16 -5.58 12.02
N LEU A 123 -23.05 -5.22 12.67
CA LEU A 123 -22.85 -3.95 13.37
C LEU A 123 -21.94 -2.98 12.62
N TYR A 124 -20.96 -3.50 11.86
CA TYR A 124 -19.91 -2.69 11.25
C TYR A 124 -19.72 -3.01 9.76
N LYS A 125 -19.04 -2.10 9.06
CA LYS A 125 -18.68 -2.24 7.65
C LYS A 125 -17.18 -2.09 7.48
N ASN A 126 -16.66 -2.54 6.34
CA ASN A 126 -15.27 -2.29 6.00
C ASN A 126 -15.07 -0.80 5.68
N TRP A 127 -13.99 -0.22 6.18
CA TRP A 127 -13.59 1.16 5.88
C TRP A 127 -12.14 1.20 5.48
N PHE A 128 -11.80 2.12 4.58
CA PHE A 128 -10.43 2.33 4.14
C PHE A 128 -10.17 3.80 3.86
N ALA A 129 -8.91 4.19 4.01
CA ALA A 129 -8.49 5.54 3.71
C ALA A 129 -7.07 5.58 3.17
N VAL A 130 -6.79 6.59 2.37
CA VAL A 130 -5.45 6.92 1.88
C VAL A 130 -5.19 8.40 2.04
N GLY A 131 -3.95 8.77 2.32
CA GLY A 131 -3.57 10.16 2.49
C GLY A 131 -2.07 10.38 2.37
N VAL A 132 -1.71 11.65 2.23
CA VAL A 132 -0.31 12.10 2.23
C VAL A 132 -0.14 13.15 3.32
N TYR A 133 0.80 12.88 4.21
CA TYR A 133 1.10 13.72 5.35
C TYR A 133 2.47 14.38 5.19
N LYS A 134 2.65 15.49 5.90
CA LYS A 134 3.97 16.11 6.04
C LYS A 134 4.97 15.12 6.62
N LYS A 135 6.23 15.29 6.22
CA LYS A 135 7.39 14.58 6.72
C LYS A 135 7.32 14.36 8.24
N GLY A 136 7.54 13.12 8.67
CA GLY A 136 7.63 12.76 10.10
C GLY A 136 6.31 12.44 10.79
N ARG A 137 5.21 12.25 10.04
CA ARG A 137 3.96 11.74 10.63
C ARG A 137 4.19 10.34 11.22
N ASN A 138 3.92 10.19 12.52
CA ASN A 138 4.03 8.91 13.21
C ASN A 138 2.96 7.92 12.72
N CYS A 139 3.35 6.65 12.62
CA CYS A 139 2.44 5.53 12.41
C CYS A 139 2.00 4.99 13.77
N ASP A 140 0.87 5.50 14.27
CA ASP A 140 0.41 5.25 15.63
C ASP A 140 -1.12 5.24 15.76
N LYS A 141 -1.59 5.11 17.01
CA LYS A 141 -3.01 5.13 17.37
C LYS A 141 -3.71 6.43 16.96
N ASP A 142 -3.00 7.55 17.04
CA ASP A 142 -3.59 8.86 16.78
C ASP A 142 -3.78 9.06 15.28
N LEU A 143 -2.82 8.61 14.45
CA LEU A 143 -3.00 8.56 13.00
C LEU A 143 -4.18 7.65 12.62
N TYR A 144 -4.27 6.45 13.19
CA TYR A 144 -5.41 5.55 12.94
C TYR A 144 -6.75 6.22 13.28
N LYS A 145 -6.86 6.82 14.48
CA LYS A 145 -8.08 7.51 14.91
C LYS A 145 -8.43 8.69 14.02
N GLU A 146 -7.45 9.48 13.63
CA GLU A 146 -7.65 10.60 12.71
C GLU A 146 -8.23 10.10 11.39
N MET A 147 -7.56 9.16 10.73
CA MET A 147 -8.01 8.63 9.45
C MET A 147 -9.39 7.95 9.56
N TYR A 148 -9.73 7.32 10.69
CA TYR A 148 -10.98 6.58 10.86
C TYR A 148 -12.18 7.44 11.34
N TYR A 149 -11.96 8.44 12.21
CA TYR A 149 -13.05 9.20 12.84
C TYR A 149 -13.17 10.66 12.37
N GLU A 150 -12.08 11.28 11.91
CA GLU A 150 -12.14 12.69 11.49
C GLU A 150 -13.07 12.85 10.28
N LYS A 151 -13.84 13.94 10.28
CA LYS A 151 -14.84 14.27 9.26
C LYS A 151 -14.28 15.25 8.22
N LYS A 152 -13.36 16.12 8.61
CA LYS A 152 -12.68 17.09 7.73
C LYS A 152 -11.50 16.44 6.99
N GLN A 153 -11.77 15.36 6.28
CA GLN A 153 -10.74 14.48 5.70
C GLN A 153 -9.71 15.25 4.86
N GLN A 154 -10.18 16.11 3.94
CA GLN A 154 -9.32 16.90 3.05
C GLN A 154 -8.46 17.92 3.80
N GLU A 155 -8.99 18.56 4.86
CA GLU A 155 -8.22 19.50 5.69
C GLU A 155 -7.09 18.78 6.46
N HIS A 156 -7.28 17.49 6.75
CA HIS A 156 -6.31 16.63 7.46
C HIS A 156 -5.43 15.79 6.52
N GLY A 157 -5.59 15.92 5.21
CA GLY A 157 -4.69 15.30 4.23
C GLY A 157 -4.99 13.83 3.90
N PHE A 158 -6.25 13.40 3.99
CA PHE A 158 -6.65 12.06 3.58
C PHE A 158 -8.04 12.03 2.92
N ALA A 159 -8.38 10.89 2.32
CA ALA A 159 -9.73 10.53 1.88
C ALA A 159 -10.10 9.17 2.49
N ARG A 160 -11.33 9.01 2.97
CA ARG A 160 -11.88 7.79 3.58
C ARG A 160 -13.26 7.48 3.02
N GLU A 161 -13.51 6.22 2.69
CA GLU A 161 -14.84 5.72 2.37
C GLU A 161 -15.12 4.33 2.95
N GLU A 162 -16.40 3.96 2.94
CA GLU A 162 -16.84 2.58 3.15
C GLU A 162 -16.36 1.72 1.97
N ALA A 163 -15.80 0.54 2.24
CA ALA A 163 -15.32 -0.36 1.21
C ALA A 163 -16.51 -1.10 0.57
N VAL A 164 -17.09 -0.51 -0.47
CA VAL A 164 -18.19 -1.10 -1.27
C VAL A 164 -17.70 -1.66 -2.61
N GLY A 165 -16.38 -1.78 -2.80
CA GLY A 165 -15.76 -2.15 -4.08
C GLY A 165 -15.52 -0.97 -5.03
N SER A 166 -15.91 0.25 -4.64
CA SER A 166 -15.63 1.49 -5.39
C SER A 166 -14.34 2.15 -4.93
N GLY A 167 -13.84 3.08 -5.74
CA GLY A 167 -12.57 3.75 -5.50
C GLY A 167 -12.68 5.12 -4.84
N ILE A 168 -11.61 5.50 -4.15
CA ILE A 168 -11.35 6.84 -3.62
C ILE A 168 -10.10 7.42 -4.26
N ASN A 169 -10.03 8.75 -4.32
CA ASN A 169 -8.85 9.48 -4.74
C ASN A 169 -8.50 10.52 -3.68
N TYR A 170 -7.22 10.63 -3.35
CA TYR A 170 -6.66 11.74 -2.59
C TYR A 170 -5.69 12.52 -3.48
N VAL A 171 -5.89 13.83 -3.57
CA VAL A 171 -5.08 14.73 -4.40
C VAL A 171 -4.13 15.49 -3.49
N GLY A 172 -2.85 15.09 -3.51
CA GLY A 172 -1.81 15.70 -2.69
C GLY A 172 -1.14 16.89 -3.39
N SER A 173 -0.08 17.41 -2.78
CA SER A 173 0.70 18.50 -3.35
C SER A 173 1.57 18.04 -4.52
N TYR A 174 2.25 16.90 -4.34
CA TYR A 174 3.22 16.34 -5.28
C TYR A 174 2.78 15.02 -5.92
N LEU A 175 1.89 14.29 -5.25
CA LEU A 175 1.44 12.96 -5.62
C LEU A 175 -0.07 12.83 -5.46
N ASP A 176 -0.67 12.01 -6.31
CA ASP A 176 -2.06 11.59 -6.19
C ASP A 176 -2.12 10.13 -5.78
N ILE A 177 -3.06 9.77 -4.91
CA ILE A 177 -3.30 8.39 -4.49
C ILE A 177 -4.68 7.96 -4.96
N LYS A 178 -4.75 6.79 -5.58
CA LYS A 178 -6.01 6.11 -5.90
C LYS A 178 -6.09 4.83 -5.11
N ALA A 179 -7.26 4.50 -4.59
CA ALA A 179 -7.45 3.23 -3.91
C ALA A 179 -8.83 2.64 -4.10
N THR A 180 -8.93 1.31 -4.06
CA THR A 180 -10.19 0.56 -4.01
C THR A 180 -10.10 -0.49 -2.92
N MET A 181 -11.23 -0.89 -2.34
CA MET A 181 -11.27 -2.01 -1.41
C MET A 181 -12.59 -2.79 -1.51
N SER A 182 -12.49 -4.12 -1.48
CA SER A 182 -13.66 -5.01 -1.48
C SER A 182 -14.39 -5.05 -0.12
N PRO A 183 -15.72 -5.26 -0.09
CA PRO A 183 -16.51 -5.35 1.14
C PRO A 183 -16.36 -6.69 1.91
N LEU A 184 -15.48 -7.59 1.47
CA LEU A 184 -15.45 -8.98 1.94
C LEU A 184 -14.69 -9.14 3.27
N GLY A 185 -14.89 -10.29 3.91
CA GLY A 185 -14.17 -10.67 5.15
C GLY A 185 -12.67 -10.81 4.95
N ASN A 186 -12.27 -11.38 3.81
CA ASN A 186 -10.89 -11.39 3.34
C ASN A 186 -10.83 -10.36 2.22
N ALA A 187 -10.56 -9.12 2.61
CA ALA A 187 -10.63 -7.98 1.73
C ALA A 187 -9.36 -7.86 0.89
N ILE A 188 -9.52 -7.40 -0.34
CA ILE A 188 -8.41 -6.93 -1.17
C ILE A 188 -8.52 -5.41 -1.25
N MET A 189 -7.41 -4.74 -0.96
CA MET A 189 -7.25 -3.30 -1.13
C MET A 189 -6.18 -3.07 -2.19
N LYS A 190 -6.46 -2.23 -3.18
CA LYS A 190 -5.48 -1.81 -4.19
C LYS A 190 -5.20 -0.34 -4.00
N VAL A 191 -3.92 0.04 -3.99
CA VAL A 191 -3.45 1.41 -3.84
C VAL A 191 -2.48 1.71 -4.97
N GLU A 192 -2.70 2.81 -5.66
CA GLU A 192 -1.78 3.33 -6.66
C GLU A 192 -1.27 4.71 -6.24
N VAL A 193 0.04 4.89 -6.30
CA VAL A 193 0.70 6.18 -6.05
C VAL A 193 1.17 6.74 -7.39
N TRP A 194 0.68 7.92 -7.74
CA TRP A 194 0.90 8.57 -9.03
C TRP A 194 1.67 9.88 -8.86
N ASP A 195 2.59 10.15 -9.80
CA ASP A 195 3.12 11.51 -9.98
C ASP A 195 1.94 12.46 -10.24
N LYS A 196 1.94 13.63 -9.60
CA LYS A 196 0.92 14.63 -9.88
C LYS A 196 1.08 15.12 -11.32
N LEU A 197 0.06 14.87 -12.13
CA LEU A 197 0.10 15.16 -13.57
C LEU A 197 0.19 16.66 -13.88
N PHE A 198 -0.23 17.52 -12.94
CA PHE A 198 -0.15 18.98 -13.05
C PHE A 198 0.17 19.62 -11.69
N THR A 199 1.42 20.00 -11.48
CA THR A 199 1.76 21.03 -10.49
C THR A 199 1.47 22.37 -11.15
N PRO A 200 0.62 23.26 -10.61
CA PRO A 200 0.55 24.62 -11.12
C PRO A 200 1.95 25.23 -11.04
N MET A 201 2.57 25.46 -12.21
CA MET A 201 3.79 26.26 -12.33
C MET A 201 3.44 27.69 -11.91
N GLY A 202 3.46 27.99 -10.61
CA GLY A 202 2.90 29.24 -10.15
C GLY A 202 3.06 29.61 -8.68
N GLN A 203 3.96 28.99 -7.93
CA GLN A 203 4.40 29.52 -6.62
C GLN A 203 5.91 29.30 -6.41
N GLN A 204 6.71 29.72 -7.39
CA GLN A 204 7.97 30.40 -7.07
C GLN A 204 7.65 31.89 -7.13
N ALA A 205 7.15 32.42 -6.01
CA ALA A 205 7.13 33.86 -5.78
C ALA A 205 8.29 34.18 -4.85
N HIS A 206 9.09 35.13 -5.32
CA HIS A 206 10.32 35.75 -4.80
C HIS A 206 10.54 35.75 -3.28
#